data_AF-A0A520DCQ4-F1
#
_entry.id   AF-A0A520DCQ4-F1
#
_cell.length_a   1.000
_cell.length_b   1.000
_cell.length_c   1.000
_cell.angle_alpha   90.00
_cell.angle_beta   90.00
_cell.angle_gamma   90.00
#
_symmetry.space_group_name_H-M   'P 1'
#
loop_
_entity.id
_entity.type
_entity.pdbx_description
1 polymer ?
#
loop_
_entity_poly.entity_id
_entity_poly.type
_entity_poly.pdbx_seq_one_letter_code
_entity_poly.pdbx_strand_id
1 'polypeptide(L)'
;MAAMYAKKTIEEGISPNIPNYYALLGLAYEENQQFSLANAAYKKGLFFDTNPTLYYRLAILYDTKLKQVKTAKNYYKLYLKSKPDIKIDEQEIKFAQARIEQMDLTK
;
A
#
# COMPACT_ATOMS: atom_id res chain seq x y z
N MET A 1 -33.10 7.28 13.44
CA MET A 1 -32.66 6.17 14.32
C MET A 1 -32.16 4.96 13.54
N ALA A 2 -32.94 4.31 12.67
CA ALA A 2 -32.49 3.10 11.95
C ALA A 2 -31.18 3.26 11.14
N ALA A 3 -31.04 4.34 10.37
CA ALA A 3 -29.81 4.62 9.61
C ALA A 3 -28.56 4.79 10.51
N MET A 4 -28.73 5.34 11.71
CA MET A 4 -27.63 5.50 12.68
C MET A 4 -27.15 4.14 13.19
N TYR A 5 -28.08 3.25 13.58
CA TYR A 5 -27.73 1.90 14.01
C TYR A 5 -27.13 1.07 12.87
N ALA A 6 -27.66 1.18 11.65
CA ALA A 6 -27.07 0.53 10.47
C ALA A 6 -25.62 1.00 10.22
N LYS A 7 -25.34 2.31 10.31
CA LYS A 7 -23.97 2.83 10.20
C LYS A 7 -23.06 2.27 11.29
N LYS A 8 -23.51 2.27 12.54
CA LYS A 8 -22.76 1.73 13.68
C LYS A 8 -22.45 0.24 13.51
N THR A 9 -23.42 -0.55 13.04
CA THR A 9 -23.21 -1.98 12.75
C THR A 9 -22.16 -2.21 11.66
N ILE A 10 -22.12 -1.36 10.63
CA ILE A 10 -21.07 -1.42 9.59
C ILE A 10 -19.71 -1.06 10.19
N GLU A 11 -19.62 0.03 10.97
CA GLU A 11 -18.38 0.47 11.62
C GLU A 11 -17.83 -0.59 12.59
N GLU A 12 -18.68 -1.24 13.38
CA GLU A 12 -18.28 -2.29 14.32
C GLU A 12 -18.00 -3.64 13.64
N GLY A 13 -18.65 -3.93 12.50
CA GLY A 13 -18.49 -5.18 11.76
C GLY A 13 -17.25 -5.22 10.87
N ILE A 14 -16.66 -4.07 10.53
CA ILE A 14 -15.45 -3.97 9.71
C ILE A 14 -14.25 -3.83 10.64
N SER A 15 -13.43 -4.88 10.70
CA SER A 15 -12.20 -4.82 11.50
C SER A 15 -11.23 -3.75 10.98
N PRO A 16 -10.69 -2.88 11.84
CA PRO A 16 -9.71 -1.85 11.44
C PRO A 16 -8.39 -2.48 10.96
N ASN A 17 -8.16 -3.76 11.24
CA ASN A 17 -6.97 -4.49 10.82
C ASN A 17 -7.09 -5.13 9.42
N ILE A 18 -8.23 -5.00 8.73
CA ILE A 18 -8.40 -5.55 7.39
C ILE A 18 -7.28 -5.15 6.41
N PRO A 19 -6.82 -3.89 6.34
CA PRO A 19 -5.68 -3.51 5.50
C PRO A 19 -4.42 -4.32 5.80
N ASN A 20 -4.14 -4.60 7.08
CA ASN A 20 -2.98 -5.39 7.50
C ASN A 20 -3.11 -6.86 7.07
N TYR A 21 -4.31 -7.45 7.14
CA TYR A 21 -4.54 -8.81 6.64
C TYR A 21 -4.32 -8.91 5.12
N TYR A 22 -4.75 -7.90 4.37
CA TYR A 22 -4.48 -7.84 2.93
C TYR A 22 -3.00 -7.57 2.61
N ALA A 23 -2.28 -6.85 3.47
CA ALA A 23 -0.83 -6.71 3.36
C ALA A 23 -0.13 -8.07 3.52
N LEU A 24 -0.52 -8.86 4.53
CA LEU A 24 0.01 -10.20 4.73
C LEU A 24 -0.32 -11.15 3.56
N LEU A 25 -1.57 -11.10 3.07
CA LEU A 25 -1.98 -11.91 1.91
C LEU A 25 -1.18 -11.53 0.66
N GLY A 26 -0.99 -10.23 0.40
CA GLY A 26 -0.21 -9.77 -0.73
C GLY A 26 1.26 -10.19 -0.62
N LEU A 27 1.84 -10.14 0.57
CA LEU A 27 3.20 -10.62 0.84
C LEU A 27 3.33 -12.12 0.55
N ALA A 28 2.39 -12.93 1.04
CA ALA A 28 2.38 -14.37 0.76
C ALA A 28 2.27 -14.67 -0.74
N TYR A 29 1.48 -13.87 -1.49
CA TYR A 29 1.44 -13.98 -2.94
C TYR A 29 2.77 -13.55 -3.61
N GLU A 30 3.45 -12.53 -3.11
CA GLU A 30 4.78 -12.14 -3.62
C GLU A 30 5.84 -13.21 -3.40
N GLU A 31 5.87 -13.84 -2.23
CA GLU A 31 6.78 -14.95 -1.90
C GLU A 31 6.58 -16.13 -2.85
N ASN A 32 5.32 -16.38 -3.25
CA ASN A 32 4.96 -17.39 -4.24
C ASN A 32 5.08 -16.90 -5.70
N GLN A 33 5.66 -15.72 -5.95
CA GLN A 33 5.81 -15.09 -7.27
C GLN A 33 4.48 -14.84 -8.00
N GLN A 34 3.36 -14.84 -7.29
CA GLN A 34 2.00 -14.59 -7.80
C GLN A 34 1.70 -13.07 -7.83
N PHE A 35 2.50 -12.31 -8.57
CA PHE A 35 2.51 -10.84 -8.52
C PHE A 35 1.17 -10.19 -8.89
N SER A 36 0.38 -10.78 -9.79
CA SER A 36 -0.96 -10.29 -10.12
C SER A 36 -1.92 -10.39 -8.93
N LEU A 37 -1.86 -11.50 -8.18
CA LEU A 37 -2.68 -11.71 -6.99
C LEU A 37 -2.20 -10.81 -5.85
N ALA A 38 -0.88 -10.64 -5.68
CA ALA A 38 -0.31 -9.71 -4.71
C ALA A 38 -0.82 -8.27 -4.93
N ASN A 39 -0.74 -7.80 -6.18
CA ASN A 39 -1.25 -6.48 -6.56
C ASN A 39 -2.76 -6.34 -6.27
N ALA A 40 -3.56 -7.38 -6.55
CA ALA A 40 -4.99 -7.38 -6.26
C ALA A 40 -5.26 -7.32 -4.75
N ALA A 41 -4.53 -8.11 -3.95
CA ALA A 41 -4.64 -8.14 -2.49
C ALA A 41 -4.32 -6.78 -1.87
N TYR A 42 -3.18 -6.18 -2.23
CA TYR A 42 -2.81 -4.86 -1.69
C TYR A 42 -3.81 -3.77 -2.05
N LYS A 43 -4.28 -3.73 -3.31
CA LYS A 43 -5.33 -2.79 -3.74
C LYS A 43 -6.63 -3.01 -2.98
N LYS A 44 -6.98 -4.26 -2.69
CA LYS A 44 -8.17 -4.59 -1.90
C LYS A 44 -8.05 -4.12 -0.46
N GLY A 45 -6.86 -4.21 0.15
CA GLY A 45 -6.60 -3.62 1.48
C GLY A 45 -6.87 -2.12 1.52
N LEU A 46 -6.40 -1.38 0.49
CA LEU A 46 -6.61 0.07 0.37
C LEU A 46 -8.08 0.48 0.17
N PHE A 47 -8.96 -0.46 -0.21
CA PHE A 47 -10.40 -0.18 -0.29
C PHE A 47 -11.03 -0.03 1.09
N PHE A 48 -10.49 -0.70 2.11
CA PHE A 48 -11.04 -0.67 3.47
C PHE A 48 -10.50 0.52 4.27
N ASP A 49 -9.20 0.77 4.19
CA ASP A 49 -8.60 1.95 4.78
C ASP A 49 -7.27 2.29 4.09
N THR A 50 -6.89 3.56 4.19
CA THR A 50 -5.59 4.03 3.70
C THR A 50 -4.50 3.59 4.66
N ASN A 51 -3.52 2.84 4.15
CA ASN A 51 -2.39 2.36 4.95
C ASN A 51 -1.06 2.62 4.23
N PRO A 52 -0.09 3.34 4.85
CA PRO A 52 1.22 3.61 4.26
C PRO A 52 1.94 2.33 3.78
N THR A 53 1.92 1.27 4.59
CA THR A 53 2.56 -0.01 4.26
C THR A 53 2.03 -0.58 2.94
N LEU A 54 0.72 -0.51 2.68
CA LEU A 54 0.14 -1.00 1.43
C LEU A 54 0.62 -0.19 0.21
N TYR A 55 0.74 1.14 0.33
CA TYR A 55 1.28 1.95 -0.75
C TYR A 55 2.75 1.64 -1.01
N TYR A 56 3.56 1.45 0.03
CA TYR A 56 4.96 1.10 -0.13
C TYR A 56 5.13 -0.26 -0.81
N ARG A 57 4.36 -1.29 -0.36
CA ARG A 57 4.38 -2.62 -0.98
C ARG A 57 3.97 -2.59 -2.45
N LEU A 58 2.91 -1.85 -2.79
CA LEU A 58 2.52 -1.64 -4.19
C LEU A 58 3.64 -0.96 -4.99
N ALA A 59 4.26 0.08 -4.43
CA ALA A 59 5.35 0.78 -5.10
C ALA A 59 6.51 -0.17 -5.44
N ILE A 60 6.98 -0.95 -4.46
CA ILE A 60 8.05 -1.94 -4.64
C ILE A 60 7.67 -3.02 -5.66
N LEU A 61 6.44 -3.53 -5.59
CA LEU A 61 5.93 -4.54 -6.51
C LEU A 61 5.92 -4.03 -7.96
N TYR A 62 5.42 -2.81 -8.18
CA TYR A 62 5.41 -2.19 -9.50
C TYR A 62 6.81 -1.85 -10.00
N ASP A 63 7.72 -1.45 -9.11
CA ASP A 63 9.08 -1.05 -9.45
C ASP A 63 9.92 -2.26 -9.87
N THR A 64 9.88 -3.32 -9.06
CA THR A 64 10.83 -4.44 -9.18
C THR A 64 10.28 -5.62 -9.98
N LYS A 65 9.03 -6.01 -9.74
CA LYS A 65 8.46 -7.25 -10.31
C LYS A 65 7.68 -6.97 -11.59
N LEU A 66 6.83 -5.95 -11.60
CA LEU A 66 6.01 -5.59 -12.76
C LEU A 66 6.70 -4.62 -13.72
N LYS A 67 7.81 -4.00 -13.30
CA LYS A 67 8.64 -3.06 -14.09
C LYS A 67 7.84 -1.88 -14.68
N GLN A 68 6.80 -1.43 -13.99
CA GLN A 68 5.99 -0.27 -14.39
C GLN A 68 6.42 0.97 -13.60
N VAL A 69 7.53 1.57 -14.01
CA VAL A 69 8.20 2.69 -13.31
C VAL A 69 7.25 3.87 -13.04
N LYS A 70 6.41 4.25 -14.00
CA LYS A 70 5.44 5.35 -13.83
C LYS A 70 4.44 5.06 -12.70
N THR A 71 3.92 3.84 -12.67
CA THR A 71 2.96 3.40 -11.64
C THR A 71 3.64 3.29 -10.27
N ALA A 72 4.84 2.71 -10.22
CA ALA A 72 5.65 2.61 -9.01
C ALA A 72 5.89 3.98 -8.37
N LYS A 73 6.30 4.95 -9.19
CA LYS A 73 6.53 6.33 -8.74
C LYS A 73 5.29 6.96 -8.12
N ASN A 74 4.12 6.76 -8.72
CA ASN A 74 2.86 7.27 -8.17
C ASN A 74 2.59 6.67 -6.78
N TYR A 75 2.85 5.37 -6.60
CA TYR A 75 2.67 4.72 -5.31
C TYR A 75 3.69 5.16 -4.26
N TYR A 76 4.97 5.37 -4.60
CA TYR A 76 5.93 5.97 -3.65
C TYR A 76 5.50 7.38 -3.21
N LYS A 77 4.95 8.18 -4.12
CA LYS A 77 4.40 9.51 -3.77
C LYS A 77 3.18 9.41 -2.85
N LEU A 78 2.29 8.46 -3.10
CA LEU A 78 1.13 8.20 -2.23
C LEU A 78 1.57 7.73 -0.84
N TYR A 79 2.58 6.86 -0.78
CA TYR A 79 3.21 6.45 0.47
C TYR A 79 3.71 7.66 1.27
N LEU A 80 4.56 8.51 0.69
CA LEU A 80 5.04 9.71 1.39
C LEU A 80 3.91 10.67 1.80
N LYS A 81 2.87 10.82 0.95
CA LYS A 81 1.69 11.64 1.24
C LYS A 81 0.84 11.07 2.39
N SER A 82 0.84 9.76 2.59
CA SER A 82 0.11 9.09 3.67
C SER A 82 0.73 9.30 5.06
N LYS A 83 1.86 10.04 5.14
CA LYS A 83 2.58 10.37 6.38
C LYS A 83 2.95 9.10 7.18
N PRO A 84 3.81 8.23 6.62
CA PRO A 84 4.38 7.10 7.35
C PRO A 84 5.08 7.56 8.62
N ASP A 85 5.21 6.66 9.60
CA ASP A 85 5.82 7.01 10.87
C ASP A 85 7.32 7.15 10.69
N ILE A 86 7.85 8.36 10.92
CA ILE A 86 9.26 8.67 10.66
C ILE A 86 10.21 7.82 11.51
N LYS A 87 9.78 7.37 12.70
CA LYS A 87 10.61 6.56 13.60
C LYS A 87 10.61 5.08 13.20
N ILE A 88 9.48 4.58 12.69
CA ILE A 88 9.31 3.17 12.33
C ILE A 88 9.79 2.93 10.88
N ASP A 89 9.43 3.84 9.99
CA ASP A 89 9.55 3.68 8.55
C ASP A 89 10.72 4.49 7.95
N GLU A 90 11.68 4.94 8.77
CA GLU A 90 12.78 5.83 8.35
C GLU A 90 13.49 5.34 7.08
N GLN A 91 13.76 4.04 7.01
CA GLN A 91 14.44 3.42 5.87
C GLN A 91 13.57 3.41 4.61
N GLU A 92 12.28 3.07 4.75
CA GLU A 92 11.33 3.06 3.65
C GLU A 92 11.10 4.47 3.10
N ILE A 93 11.05 5.48 3.97
CA ILE A 93 10.95 6.90 3.60
C ILE A 93 12.17 7.33 2.78
N LYS A 94 13.38 7.09 3.30
CA LYS A 94 14.63 7.42 2.60
C LYS A 94 14.70 6.74 1.24
N PHE A 95 14.36 5.45 1.20
CA PHE A 95 14.34 4.68 -0.03
C PHE A 95 13.35 5.25 -1.05
N ALA A 96 12.10 5.51 -0.64
CA ALA A 96 11.07 6.05 -1.52
C ALA A 96 11.47 7.42 -2.10
N GLN A 97 12.04 8.30 -1.28
CA GLN A 97 12.53 9.62 -1.73
C GLN A 97 13.64 9.48 -2.77
N ALA A 98 14.70 8.72 -2.45
CA ALA A 98 15.83 8.51 -3.36
C ALA A 98 15.39 7.84 -4.68
N ARG A 99 14.48 6.86 -4.60
CA ARG A 99 13.97 6.17 -5.78
C ARG A 99 13.13 7.08 -6.68
N ILE A 100 12.30 7.96 -6.10
CA ILE A 100 11.56 8.97 -6.87
C ILE A 100 12.51 9.92 -7.60
N GLU A 101 13.55 10.41 -6.91
CA GLU A 101 14.54 11.32 -7.48
C GLU A 101 15.28 10.67 -8.66
N GLN A 102 15.75 9.43 -8.49
CA GLN A 102 16.37 8.65 -9.55
C GLN A 102 15.47 8.50 -10.79
N MET A 103 14.17 8.26 -10.58
CA MET A 103 13.17 8.17 -11.67
C MET A 103 12.89 9.50 -12.36
N ASP A 104 13.18 10.64 -11.73
CA ASP A 104 13.06 11.96 -12.37
C ASP A 104 14.31 12.34 -13.16
N LEU A 105 15.49 11.92 -12.71
CA LEU A 105 16.77 12.15 -13.39
C LEU A 105 16.95 11.32 -14.67
N THR A 106 16.19 10.24 -14.82
CA THR A 106 16.26 9.31 -15.96
C THR A 106 15.25 9.60 -17.08
N LYS A 107 14.66 10.81 -17.08
CA LYS A 107 13.72 11.28 -18.10
C LYS A 107 14.38 11.94 -19.30
#